data_AF-A0A4Q0Y1Z3-F1
#
_entry.id   AF-A0A4Q0Y1Z3-F1
#
_cell.length_a   1.000
_cell.length_b   1.000
_cell.length_c   1.000
_cell.angle_alpha   90.00
_cell.angle_beta   90.00
_cell.angle_gamma   90.00
#
_symmetry.space_group_name_H-M   'P 1'
#
loop_
_entity.id
_entity.type
_entity.pdbx_description
1 polymer ?
#
loop_
_entity_poly.entity_id
_entity_poly.type
_entity_poly.pdbx_seq_one_letter_code
_entity_poly.pdbx_strand_id
1 'polypeptide(L)'
;MSIEQIKNKINETHQVNATSHKIQDIFIDKCKDLGFRSEKKGLFSDYKTPQLRPDYYKPINETGIIMEVERGKTITNNMDLLDIWKCHICKEADYLLLIVPIVRQTNNGRTTKTFDPVVNRIDSFFREENFINVKGCFIIGY
;
A
#
# COMPACT_ATOMS: atom_id res chain seq x y z
N MET A 1 -13.71 17.10 0.05
CA MET A 1 -14.60 16.27 0.89
C MET A 1 -14.24 16.47 2.36
N SER A 2 -15.22 16.44 3.26
CA SER A 2 -14.96 16.34 4.70
C SER A 2 -14.43 14.94 5.06
N ILE A 3 -13.77 14.81 6.21
CA ILE A 3 -13.28 13.51 6.73
C ILE A 3 -14.45 12.51 6.85
N GLU A 4 -15.63 12.98 7.28
CA GLU A 4 -16.82 12.16 7.43
C GLU A 4 -17.33 11.59 6.10
N GLN A 5 -17.28 12.39 5.03
CA GLN A 5 -17.63 11.95 3.69
C GLN A 5 -16.64 10.88 3.16
N ILE A 6 -15.36 10.99 3.53
CA ILE A 6 -14.34 9.99 3.13
C ILE A 6 -14.59 8.67 3.84
N LYS A 7 -14.83 8.69 5.15
CA LYS A 7 -15.17 7.49 5.93
C LYS A 7 -16.39 6.77 5.37
N ASN A 8 -17.46 7.50 5.08
CA ASN A 8 -18.67 6.91 4.52
C ASN A 8 -18.41 6.26 3.16
N LYS A 9 -17.69 6.94 2.25
CA LYS A 9 -17.32 6.33 0.96
C LYS A 9 -16.46 5.09 1.10
N ILE A 10 -15.51 5.08 2.04
CA ILE A 10 -14.67 3.90 2.30
C ILE A 10 -15.55 2.74 2.77
N ASN A 11 -16.44 2.97 3.74
CA ASN A 11 -17.36 1.95 4.25
C ASN A 11 -18.31 1.41 3.18
N GLU A 12 -18.86 2.28 2.34
CA GLU A 12 -19.75 1.90 1.23
C GLU A 12 -19.02 1.11 0.14
N THR A 13 -17.73 1.42 -0.09
CA THR A 13 -16.93 0.77 -1.13
C THR A 13 -16.25 -0.49 -0.61
N HIS A 14 -16.04 -0.64 0.69
CA HIS A 14 -15.43 -1.82 1.32
C HIS A 14 -16.45 -2.97 1.48
N GLN A 15 -17.07 -3.34 0.36
CA GLN A 15 -18.00 -4.46 0.24
C GLN A 15 -17.36 -5.61 -0.53
N VAL A 16 -17.87 -6.82 -0.28
CA VAL A 16 -17.48 -8.04 -0.99
C VAL A 16 -17.62 -7.80 -2.50
N ASN A 17 -16.54 -8.02 -3.26
CA ASN A 17 -16.41 -7.82 -4.72
C ASN A 17 -16.26 -6.37 -5.25
N ALA A 18 -16.10 -5.35 -4.41
CA ALA A 18 -15.80 -4.01 -4.90
C ALA A 18 -14.44 -3.93 -5.63
N THR A 19 -14.32 -3.11 -6.69
CA THR A 19 -13.19 -3.11 -7.64
C THR A 19 -11.98 -2.26 -7.19
N SER A 20 -10.75 -2.76 -7.48
CA SER A 20 -9.41 -2.14 -7.31
C SER A 20 -9.42 -0.67 -6.96
N HIS A 21 -9.91 -0.02 -8.00
CA HIS A 21 -9.77 1.37 -8.28
C HIS A 21 -10.69 2.22 -7.43
N LYS A 22 -11.87 1.75 -7.02
CA LYS A 22 -12.82 2.62 -6.30
C LYS A 22 -12.31 3.10 -4.94
N ILE A 23 -11.57 2.27 -4.21
CA ILE A 23 -10.95 2.68 -2.93
C ILE A 23 -9.71 3.53 -3.19
N GLN A 24 -8.87 3.13 -4.14
CA GLN A 24 -7.72 3.94 -4.58
C GLN A 24 -8.15 5.36 -5.02
N ASP A 25 -9.28 5.48 -5.73
CA ASP A 25 -9.89 6.73 -6.20
C ASP A 25 -10.41 7.60 -5.04
N ILE A 26 -10.71 7.02 -3.88
CA ILE A 26 -11.06 7.81 -2.69
C ILE A 26 -9.80 8.46 -2.10
N PHE A 27 -8.67 7.76 -2.13
CA PHE A 27 -7.41 8.25 -1.63
C PHE A 27 -6.72 9.20 -2.61
N ILE A 28 -6.93 9.05 -3.93
CA ILE A 28 -6.17 9.75 -4.97
C ILE A 28 -6.11 11.26 -4.79
N ASP A 29 -7.23 11.90 -4.43
CA ASP A 29 -7.29 13.36 -4.30
C ASP A 29 -6.43 13.83 -3.12
N LYS A 30 -6.47 13.12 -1.99
CA LYS A 30 -5.61 13.43 -0.85
C LYS A 30 -4.15 13.06 -1.05
N CYS A 31 -3.88 11.98 -1.77
CA CYS A 31 -2.52 11.62 -2.15
C CYS A 31 -1.90 12.71 -3.04
N LYS A 32 -2.65 13.24 -4.01
CA LYS A 32 -2.23 14.37 -4.85
C LYS A 32 -1.97 15.63 -4.02
N ASP A 33 -2.87 15.99 -3.10
CA ASP A 33 -2.68 17.13 -2.18
C ASP A 33 -1.37 16.99 -1.37
N LEU A 34 -1.01 15.76 -0.99
CA LEU A 34 0.21 15.45 -0.25
C LEU A 34 1.47 15.35 -1.14
N GLY A 35 1.34 15.55 -2.45
CA GLY A 35 2.44 15.51 -3.42
C GLY A 35 2.76 14.13 -3.98
N PHE A 36 1.91 13.13 -3.77
CA PHE A 36 2.02 11.84 -4.45
C PHE A 36 1.54 11.95 -5.90
N ARG A 37 2.23 11.24 -6.78
CA ARG A 37 1.85 11.07 -8.19
C ARG A 37 1.56 9.60 -8.48
N SER A 38 0.53 9.33 -9.29
CA SER A 38 0.30 7.98 -9.79
C SER A 38 1.41 7.61 -10.76
N GLU A 39 2.19 6.57 -10.48
CA GLU A 39 3.36 6.25 -11.27
C GLU A 39 3.10 5.10 -12.24
N LYS A 40 2.72 5.49 -13.46
CA LYS A 40 2.66 4.62 -14.64
C LYS A 40 3.93 4.69 -15.52
N LYS A 41 4.96 5.46 -15.17
CA LYS A 41 6.02 5.85 -16.13
C LYS A 41 7.45 5.99 -15.57
N GLY A 42 7.98 5.00 -14.85
CA GLY A 42 9.43 4.72 -15.00
C GLY A 42 10.27 4.37 -13.78
N LEU A 43 9.77 4.36 -12.54
CA LEU A 43 10.60 3.95 -11.39
C LEU A 43 11.36 2.63 -11.61
N PHE A 44 10.75 1.69 -12.34
CA PHE A 44 11.35 0.40 -12.65
C PHE A 44 11.68 0.21 -14.13
N SER A 45 11.72 1.26 -14.96
CA SER A 45 11.94 1.12 -16.42
C SER A 45 13.25 0.41 -16.77
N ASP A 46 14.27 0.63 -15.95
CA ASP A 46 15.63 0.11 -16.18
C ASP A 46 15.85 -1.26 -15.55
N TYR A 47 14.81 -1.83 -14.93
CA TYR A 47 14.85 -3.16 -14.32
C TYR A 47 14.45 -4.22 -15.35
N LYS A 48 14.90 -5.46 -15.11
CA LYS A 48 14.43 -6.64 -15.89
C LYS A 48 12.94 -6.94 -15.69
N THR A 49 12.29 -6.26 -14.75
CA THR A 49 10.86 -6.30 -14.45
C THR A 49 10.21 -4.93 -14.68
N PRO A 50 10.20 -4.41 -15.92
CA PRO A 50 9.76 -3.04 -16.21
C PRO A 50 8.25 -2.82 -16.06
N GLN A 51 7.49 -3.92 -15.89
CA GLN A 51 6.05 -3.88 -15.61
C GLN A 51 5.74 -3.58 -14.14
N LEU A 52 6.75 -3.67 -13.26
CA LEU A 52 6.59 -3.34 -11.86
C LEU A 52 6.28 -1.85 -11.72
N ARG A 53 5.23 -1.54 -10.96
CA ARG A 53 4.83 -0.17 -10.69
C ARG A 53 4.17 -0.10 -9.32
N PRO A 54 4.44 0.95 -8.56
CA PRO A 54 3.66 1.24 -7.38
C PRO A 54 2.34 1.91 -7.77
N ASP A 55 1.35 1.87 -6.88
CA ASP A 55 0.15 2.69 -7.06
C ASP A 55 0.53 4.18 -7.10
N TYR A 56 1.40 4.60 -6.16
CA TYR A 56 1.84 6.00 -6.04
C TYR A 56 3.28 6.14 -5.58
N TYR A 57 3.87 7.28 -5.92
CA TYR A 57 5.21 7.65 -5.46
C TYR A 57 5.28 9.14 -5.12
N LYS A 58 6.14 9.46 -4.15
CA LYS A 58 6.48 10.84 -3.77
C LYS A 58 7.98 10.95 -3.49
N PRO A 59 8.73 11.82 -4.19
CA PRO A 59 10.11 12.11 -3.83
C PRO A 59 10.17 12.90 -2.51
N ILE A 60 11.14 12.58 -1.65
CA ILE A 60 11.44 13.29 -0.40
C ILE A 60 12.96 13.39 -0.22
N ASN A 61 13.51 14.61 -0.17
CA ASN A 61 14.95 14.84 -0.07
C ASN A 61 15.72 14.03 -1.13
N GLU A 62 16.67 13.20 -0.71
CA GLU A 62 17.51 12.33 -1.55
C GLU A 62 16.90 10.93 -1.81
N THR A 63 15.63 10.71 -1.40
CA THR A 63 14.93 9.42 -1.52
C THR A 63 13.45 9.65 -1.87
N GLY A 64 12.57 8.72 -1.51
CA GLY A 64 11.17 8.75 -1.84
C GLY A 64 10.34 7.78 -1.01
N ILE A 65 9.02 7.91 -1.19
CA ILE A 65 7.99 7.07 -0.58
C ILE A 65 7.23 6.37 -1.68
N ILE A 66 7.20 5.04 -1.66
CA ILE A 66 6.21 4.24 -2.37
C ILE A 66 4.96 4.14 -1.50
N MET A 67 3.79 4.31 -2.09
CA MET A 67 2.52 4.10 -1.41
C MET A 67 1.65 3.12 -2.19
N GLU A 68 1.10 2.13 -1.48
CA GLU A 68 0.30 1.03 -2.02
C GLU A 68 -1.02 0.93 -1.25
N VAL A 69 -2.12 0.78 -1.98
CA VAL A 69 -3.47 0.67 -1.39
C VAL A 69 -4.00 -0.73 -1.60
N GLU A 70 -4.08 -1.45 -0.50
CA GLU A 70 -4.38 -2.86 -0.44
C GLU A 70 -5.83 -3.10 -0.02
N ARG A 71 -6.47 -4.15 -0.55
CA ARG A 71 -7.93 -4.34 -0.40
C ARG A 71 -8.34 -5.76 -0.02
N GLY A 72 -7.62 -6.32 0.94
CA GLY A 72 -7.98 -7.58 1.60
C GLY A 72 -7.37 -8.84 0.98
N LYS A 73 -6.76 -8.76 -0.22
CA LYS A 73 -5.88 -9.84 -0.73
C LYS A 73 -4.43 -9.70 -0.27
N THR A 74 -4.16 -8.71 0.58
CA THR A 74 -2.85 -8.31 1.08
C THR A 74 -2.00 -9.50 1.52
N ILE A 75 -2.59 -10.36 2.36
CA ILE A 75 -1.93 -11.56 2.87
C ILE A 75 -2.13 -12.76 1.95
N THR A 76 -3.35 -12.97 1.43
CA THR A 76 -3.68 -14.16 0.62
C THR A 76 -2.83 -14.27 -0.65
N ASN A 77 -2.43 -13.12 -1.22
CA ASN A 77 -1.59 -13.06 -2.41
C ASN A 77 -0.17 -12.56 -2.11
N ASN A 78 0.20 -12.39 -0.83
CA ASN A 78 1.48 -11.81 -0.41
C ASN A 78 1.77 -10.45 -1.07
N MET A 79 0.75 -9.62 -1.26
CA MET A 79 0.93 -8.28 -1.82
C MET A 79 1.77 -7.41 -0.89
N ASP A 80 1.61 -7.57 0.43
CA ASP A 80 2.48 -6.93 1.42
C ASP A 80 3.97 -7.20 1.17
N LEU A 81 4.33 -8.44 0.87
CA LEU A 81 5.71 -8.81 0.53
C LEU A 81 6.12 -8.31 -0.85
N LEU A 82 5.20 -8.32 -1.81
CA LEU A 82 5.45 -7.77 -3.14
C LEU A 82 5.78 -6.27 -3.04
N ASP A 83 5.05 -5.54 -2.20
CA ASP A 83 5.21 -4.11 -1.99
C ASP A 83 6.50 -3.79 -1.22
N ILE A 84 6.86 -4.62 -0.24
CA ILE A 84 8.18 -4.57 0.39
C ILE A 84 9.28 -4.81 -0.64
N TRP A 85 9.13 -5.82 -1.50
CA TRP A 85 10.13 -6.12 -2.53
C TRP A 85 10.28 -4.97 -3.54
N LYS A 86 9.16 -4.36 -3.97
CA LYS A 86 9.18 -3.14 -4.80
C LYS A 86 10.02 -2.04 -4.15
N CYS A 87 9.76 -1.73 -2.88
CA CYS A 87 10.51 -0.70 -2.17
C CYS A 87 11.98 -1.09 -2.00
N HIS A 88 12.25 -2.33 -1.62
CA HIS A 88 13.61 -2.83 -1.39
C HIS A 88 14.52 -2.69 -2.62
N ILE A 89 13.98 -2.89 -3.82
CA ILE A 89 14.76 -2.82 -5.05
C ILE A 89 14.72 -1.43 -5.70
N CYS A 90 13.83 -0.52 -5.30
CA CYS A 90 13.70 0.81 -5.89
C CYS A 90 14.91 1.68 -5.53
N LYS A 91 15.50 2.37 -6.51
CA LYS A 91 16.64 3.27 -6.27
C LYS A 91 16.19 4.64 -5.76
N GLU A 92 14.94 4.97 -6.01
CA GLU A 92 14.36 6.30 -5.79
C GLU A 92 13.56 6.37 -4.48
N ALA A 93 13.35 5.25 -3.79
CA ALA A 93 12.52 5.20 -2.59
C ALA A 93 13.03 4.18 -1.57
N ASP A 94 13.24 4.64 -0.33
CA ASP A 94 13.59 3.80 0.82
C ASP A 94 12.42 3.60 1.79
N TYR A 95 11.30 4.31 1.60
CA TYR A 95 10.16 4.28 2.50
C TYR A 95 8.91 3.71 1.84
N LEU A 96 8.16 2.92 2.59
CA LEU A 96 6.91 2.31 2.14
C LEU A 96 5.73 2.78 3.00
N LEU A 97 4.63 3.15 2.35
CA LEU A 97 3.35 3.46 3.00
C LEU A 97 2.29 2.46 2.51
N LEU A 98 1.86 1.56 3.40
CA LEU A 98 0.81 0.59 3.13
C LEU A 98 -0.53 1.08 3.71
N ILE A 99 -1.55 1.18 2.87
CA ILE A 99 -2.93 1.44 3.29
C ILE A 99 -3.69 0.12 3.19
N VAL A 100 -4.04 -0.48 4.34
CA VAL A 100 -4.59 -1.83 4.41
C VAL A 100 -5.93 -1.84 5.15
N PRO A 101 -6.88 -2.73 4.84
CA PRO A 101 -8.11 -2.81 5.60
C PRO A 101 -7.85 -3.39 6.99
N ILE A 102 -8.51 -2.85 8.01
CA ILE A 102 -8.47 -3.42 9.37
C ILE A 102 -9.04 -4.84 9.34
N VAL A 103 -10.18 -4.97 8.67
CA VAL A 103 -10.91 -6.22 8.53
C VAL A 103 -11.27 -6.50 7.08
N ARG A 104 -11.20 -7.78 6.70
CA ARG A 104 -11.71 -8.28 5.42
C ARG A 104 -13.04 -8.99 5.65
N GLN A 105 -14.06 -8.63 4.89
CA GLN A 105 -15.28 -9.42 4.78
C GLN A 105 -15.09 -10.56 3.78
N THR A 106 -15.54 -11.76 4.14
CA THR A 106 -15.55 -12.93 3.26
C THR A 106 -16.95 -13.17 2.71
N ASN A 107 -17.05 -13.92 1.61
CA ASN A 107 -18.31 -14.25 0.95
C ASN A 107 -19.33 -14.94 1.88
N ASN A 108 -18.86 -15.54 2.97
CA ASN A 108 -19.69 -16.27 3.94
C ASN A 108 -20.12 -15.38 5.12
N GLY A 109 -19.96 -14.06 5.02
CA GLY A 109 -20.29 -13.10 6.09
C GLY A 109 -19.29 -13.09 7.27
N ARG A 110 -18.27 -13.95 7.24
CA ARG A 110 -17.19 -13.93 8.26
C ARG A 110 -16.23 -12.80 8.00
N THR A 111 -15.69 -12.25 9.09
CA THR A 111 -14.72 -11.17 9.08
C THR A 111 -13.36 -11.68 9.55
N THR A 112 -12.30 -11.38 8.81
CA THR A 112 -10.92 -11.75 9.16
C THR A 112 -10.11 -10.48 9.43
N LYS A 113 -9.42 -10.41 10.57
CA LYS A 113 -8.46 -9.34 10.86
C LYS A 113 -7.30 -9.41 9.87
N THR A 114 -7.04 -8.30 9.18
CA THR A 114 -5.98 -8.23 8.15
C THR A 114 -4.83 -7.35 8.62
N PHE A 115 -5.11 -6.30 9.39
CA PHE A 115 -4.09 -5.35 9.84
C PHE A 115 -2.98 -6.00 10.70
N ASP A 116 -3.31 -6.60 11.85
CA ASP A 116 -2.28 -7.15 12.77
C ASP A 116 -1.38 -8.19 12.07
N PRO A 117 -1.92 -9.11 11.26
CA PRO A 117 -1.07 -10.05 10.54
C PRO A 117 -0.16 -9.39 9.48
N VAL A 118 -0.58 -8.30 8.82
CA VAL A 118 0.32 -7.51 7.95
C VAL A 118 1.42 -6.88 8.79
N VAL A 119 1.07 -6.21 9.90
CA VAL A 119 2.05 -5.60 10.81
C VAL A 119 3.11 -6.62 11.24
N ASN A 120 2.70 -7.81 11.67
CA ASN A 120 3.62 -8.86 12.11
C ASN A 120 4.57 -9.35 10.99
N ARG A 121 4.07 -9.45 9.76
CA ARG A 121 4.89 -9.84 8.60
C ARG A 121 5.91 -8.76 8.24
N ILE A 122 5.49 -7.50 8.26
CA ILE A 122 6.35 -6.36 7.94
C ILE A 122 7.39 -6.13 9.04
N ASP A 123 7.01 -6.23 10.30
CA ASP A 123 7.90 -6.09 11.47
C ASP A 123 9.10 -7.04 11.40
N SER A 124 8.91 -8.23 10.82
CA SER A 124 9.98 -9.21 10.66
C SER A 124 11.18 -8.70 9.85
N PHE A 125 10.98 -7.76 8.92
CA PHE A 125 12.06 -7.13 8.13
C PHE A 125 12.83 -6.04 8.88
N PHE A 126 12.33 -5.60 10.04
CA PHE A 126 12.94 -4.58 10.89
C PHE A 126 13.61 -5.19 12.13
N ARG A 127 13.85 -6.50 12.12
CA ARG A 127 14.78 -7.15 13.02
C ARG A 127 16.18 -7.11 12.44
N GLU A 128 17.19 -6.95 13.28
CA GLU A 128 18.58 -6.73 12.87
C GLU A 128 19.09 -7.82 11.91
N GLU A 129 18.69 -9.08 12.15
CA GLU A 129 19.04 -10.22 11.31
C GLU A 129 18.38 -10.22 9.92
N ASN A 130 17.34 -9.41 9.71
CA ASN A 130 16.49 -9.41 8.52
C ASN A 130 16.49 -8.06 7.77
N PHE A 131 17.38 -7.13 8.11
CA PHE A 131 17.39 -5.81 7.50
C PHE A 131 17.54 -5.87 5.98
N ILE A 132 16.79 -4.98 5.34
CA ILE A 132 16.73 -4.77 3.89
C ILE A 132 16.87 -3.28 3.58
N ASN A 133 16.96 -2.91 2.31
CA ASN A 133 17.04 -1.51 1.85
C ASN A 133 15.76 -0.67 2.10
N VAL A 134 14.83 -1.12 2.94
CA VAL A 134 13.64 -0.35 3.32
C VAL A 134 13.90 0.28 4.68
N LYS A 135 14.07 1.61 4.73
CA LYS A 135 14.40 2.36 5.95
C LYS A 135 13.21 2.51 6.91
N GLY A 136 11.99 2.40 6.40
CA GLY A 136 10.79 2.45 7.23
C GLY A 136 9.53 2.09 6.47
N CYS A 137 8.62 1.40 7.15
CA CYS A 137 7.29 1.11 6.63
C CYS A 137 6.21 1.69 7.55
N PHE A 138 5.32 2.48 6.98
CA PHE A 138 4.15 3.04 7.67
C PHE A 138 2.91 2.25 7.22
N ILE A 139 2.13 1.76 8.17
CA ILE A 139 0.94 0.95 7.88
C ILE A 139 -0.28 1.67 8.45
N ILE A 140 -1.22 2.04 7.58
CA ILE A 140 -2.47 2.73 7.94
C ILE A 140 -3.65 1.77 7.72
N GLY A 141 -4.40 1.54 8.80
CA GLY A 141 -5.62 0.75 8.78
C GLY A 141 -6.83 1.60 8.39
N TYR A 142 -7.72 1.08 7.53
CA TYR A 142 -9.03 1.67 7.22
C TYR A 142 -10.19 0.69 7.41
#